data_AF-A0A1G1N5L8-F1
#
_entry.id   AF-A0A1G1N5L8-F1
#
_cell.length_a   1.000
_cell.length_b   1.000
_cell.length_c   1.000
_cell.angle_alpha   90.00
_cell.angle_beta   90.00
_cell.angle_gamma   90.00
#
_symmetry.space_group_name_H-M   'P 1'
#
loop_
_entity.id
_entity.type
_entity.pdbx_description
1 polymer ?
#
loop_
_entity_poly.entity_id
_entity_poly.type
_entity_poly.pdbx_seq_one_letter_code
_entity_poly.pdbx_strand_id
1 'polypeptide(L)'
;MSLCSRKFLYQVLGILFCSLALTSAFAEEPPPLSSNCPQTFAATGKCPREICDYGCFTVTEDGAGCLMACREKPCIFIKNQFCPADRCQILKSCDDTEICYYKFKGDSPACGTIGYNGQDAQCCSGLVKRCGVDLLDGSCNMSGKNSIYAVPSCIPCGNRICDQFENKCNCPEDCG
;
A
#
# COMPACT_ATOMS: atom_id res chain seq x y z
N MET A 1 -83.75 -28.98 -9.41
CA MET A 1 -83.35 -28.75 -10.82
C MET A 1 -81.84 -28.94 -10.89
N SER A 2 -81.42 -29.99 -11.58
CA SER A 2 -80.04 -30.49 -11.65
C SER A 2 -79.53 -30.24 -13.06
N LEU A 3 -78.37 -29.61 -13.21
CA LEU A 3 -77.67 -29.38 -14.48
C LEU A 3 -76.23 -29.88 -14.28
N CYS A 4 -75.92 -31.10 -14.71
CA CYS A 4 -75.51 -31.48 -16.06
C CYS A 4 -74.10 -30.99 -16.43
N SER A 5 -73.14 -31.84 -16.08
CA SER A 5 -71.90 -32.23 -16.78
C SER A 5 -71.52 -31.50 -18.07
N ARG A 6 -70.24 -31.10 -18.16
CA ARG A 6 -69.37 -31.42 -19.32
C ARG A 6 -67.88 -31.28 -18.98
N LYS A 7 -67.18 -32.42 -19.03
CA LYS A 7 -65.72 -32.56 -19.18
C LYS A 7 -65.31 -32.13 -20.60
N PHE A 8 -64.10 -31.57 -20.78
CA PHE A 8 -63.15 -31.78 -21.89
C PHE A 8 -61.95 -30.84 -21.64
N LEU A 9 -60.80 -31.30 -21.16
CA LEU A 9 -59.62 -31.77 -21.92
C LEU A 9 -59.23 -30.81 -23.07
N TYR A 10 -58.10 -30.09 -22.95
CA TYR A 10 -56.90 -30.24 -23.81
C TYR A 10 -55.91 -29.05 -23.72
N GLN A 11 -54.64 -29.42 -23.61
CA GLN A 11 -53.44 -28.88 -24.27
C GLN A 11 -52.92 -27.46 -24.01
N VAL A 12 -51.72 -27.45 -23.40
CA VAL A 12 -50.46 -26.96 -24.00
C VAL A 12 -50.55 -25.60 -24.73
N LEU A 13 -50.22 -24.54 -24.00
CA LEU A 13 -49.56 -23.37 -24.58
C LEU A 13 -48.33 -23.06 -23.74
N GLY A 14 -47.17 -23.52 -24.21
CA GLY A 14 -45.91 -22.87 -23.91
C GLY A 14 -45.79 -21.63 -24.82
N ILE A 15 -45.01 -20.64 -24.37
CA ILE A 15 -43.92 -19.98 -25.12
C ILE A 15 -43.57 -18.62 -24.48
N LEU A 16 -42.27 -18.49 -24.18
CA LEU A 16 -41.48 -17.27 -24.01
C LEU A 16 -41.72 -16.37 -22.78
N PHE A 17 -41.29 -16.84 -21.61
CA PHE A 17 -40.62 -15.94 -20.66
C PHE A 17 -39.15 -15.85 -21.06
N CYS A 18 -38.80 -14.72 -21.67
CA CYS A 18 -37.43 -14.34 -21.99
C CYS A 18 -36.70 -14.03 -20.68
N SER A 19 -36.23 -15.07 -20.00
CA SER A 19 -35.31 -14.95 -18.88
C SER A 19 -33.95 -14.53 -19.44
N LEU A 20 -33.75 -13.23 -19.67
CA LEU A 20 -32.42 -12.65 -19.63
C LEU A 20 -31.90 -12.81 -18.21
N ALA A 21 -31.34 -13.99 -17.92
CA ALA A 21 -30.39 -14.15 -16.85
C ALA A 21 -29.19 -13.28 -17.24
N LEU A 22 -29.16 -12.05 -16.73
CA LEU A 22 -27.91 -11.32 -16.60
C LEU A 22 -26.98 -12.23 -15.80
N THR A 23 -26.10 -12.94 -16.50
CA THR A 23 -24.89 -13.49 -15.92
C THR A 23 -24.06 -12.28 -15.51
N SER A 24 -24.34 -11.75 -14.33
CA SER A 24 -23.40 -10.92 -13.60
C SER A 24 -22.15 -11.78 -13.47
N ALA A 25 -21.17 -11.51 -14.34
CA ALA A 25 -19.83 -11.97 -14.14
C ALA A 25 -19.41 -11.40 -12.79
N PHE A 26 -19.52 -12.22 -11.75
CA PHE A 26 -18.84 -11.97 -10.50
C PHE A 26 -17.37 -11.94 -10.90
N ALA A 27 -16.82 -10.74 -11.07
CA ALA A 27 -15.39 -10.57 -11.00
C ALA A 27 -15.03 -11.11 -9.61
N GLU A 28 -14.44 -12.31 -9.56
CA GLU A 28 -13.86 -12.81 -8.32
C GLU A 28 -12.94 -11.71 -7.82
N GLU A 29 -13.31 -11.12 -6.69
CA GLU A 29 -12.40 -10.23 -5.99
C GLU A 29 -11.13 -11.05 -5.74
N PRO A 30 -9.97 -10.60 -6.24
CA PRO A 30 -8.75 -11.36 -6.08
C PRO A 30 -8.57 -11.65 -4.58
N PRO A 31 -8.25 -12.90 -4.21
CA PRO A 31 -8.08 -13.26 -2.81
C PRO A 31 -7.12 -12.25 -2.17
N PRO A 32 -7.36 -11.84 -0.90
CA PRO A 32 -6.49 -10.88 -0.24
C PRO A 32 -5.06 -11.40 -0.37
N LEU A 33 -4.20 -10.63 -1.06
CA LEU A 33 -2.83 -11.05 -1.29
C LEU A 33 -2.15 -11.14 0.07
N SER A 34 -2.11 -12.36 0.60
CA SER A 34 -1.31 -12.71 1.76
C SER A 34 0.12 -12.29 1.46
N SER A 35 0.73 -11.55 2.39
CA SER A 35 2.10 -11.04 2.33
C SER A 35 3.16 -12.12 2.15
N ASN A 36 2.78 -13.40 2.23
CA ASN A 36 3.71 -14.52 2.24
C ASN A 36 4.20 -14.91 0.83
N CYS A 37 5.05 -14.05 0.26
CA CYS A 37 5.73 -14.22 -1.04
C CYS A 37 6.38 -15.61 -1.21
N PRO A 38 7.10 -16.16 -0.21
CA PRO A 38 7.71 -17.48 -0.33
C PRO A 38 6.67 -18.59 -0.48
N GLN A 39 5.56 -18.53 0.26
CA GLN A 39 4.50 -19.53 0.19
C GLN A 39 3.78 -19.49 -1.17
N THR A 40 3.48 -18.29 -1.67
CA THR A 40 2.84 -18.13 -2.99
C THR A 40 3.73 -18.69 -4.09
N PHE A 41 5.03 -18.40 -4.04
CA PHE A 41 5.98 -18.93 -5.01
C PHE A 41 6.11 -20.45 -4.92
N ALA A 42 6.21 -21.02 -3.72
CA ALA A 42 6.27 -22.47 -3.53
C ALA A 42 5.01 -23.20 -4.06
N ALA A 43 3.83 -22.59 -3.91
CA ALA A 43 2.57 -23.16 -4.36
C ALA A 43 2.34 -23.03 -5.88
N THR A 44 2.77 -21.92 -6.49
CA THR A 44 2.37 -21.56 -7.87
C THR A 44 3.52 -21.54 -8.88
N GLY A 45 4.77 -21.55 -8.41
CA GLY A 45 5.96 -21.28 -9.23
C GLY A 45 6.04 -19.84 -9.76
N LYS A 46 5.14 -18.93 -9.32
CA LYS A 46 5.07 -17.54 -9.78
C LYS A 46 5.25 -16.60 -8.60
N CYS A 47 6.12 -15.60 -8.76
CA CYS A 47 6.31 -14.54 -7.78
C CYS A 47 5.36 -13.37 -8.10
N PRO A 48 4.40 -13.01 -7.24
CA PRO A 48 3.45 -11.93 -7.52
C PRO A 48 4.18 -10.57 -7.47
N ARG A 49 4.48 -10.02 -8.64
CA ARG A 49 5.41 -8.90 -8.83
C ARG A 49 4.88 -7.58 -8.27
N GLU A 50 3.60 -7.53 -7.91
CA GLU A 50 2.92 -6.36 -7.35
C GLU A 50 3.40 -6.07 -5.93
N ILE A 51 3.56 -7.13 -5.12
CA ILE A 51 3.93 -7.05 -3.70
C ILE A 51 5.22 -7.79 -3.35
N CYS A 52 5.76 -8.57 -4.29
CA CYS A 52 6.99 -9.35 -4.13
C CYS A 52 8.00 -9.02 -5.23
N ASP A 53 9.27 -9.27 -4.94
CA ASP A 53 10.35 -9.20 -5.91
C ASP A 53 11.17 -10.48 -5.88
N TYR A 54 11.92 -10.72 -6.95
CA TYR A 54 12.94 -11.74 -6.94
C TYR A 54 14.17 -11.16 -6.25
N GLY A 55 14.71 -11.91 -5.30
CA GLY A 55 15.91 -11.54 -4.58
C GLY A 55 16.83 -12.73 -4.40
N CYS A 56 18.10 -12.43 -4.18
CA CYS A 56 19.07 -13.41 -3.78
C CYS A 56 18.85 -13.75 -2.30
N PHE A 57 18.60 -15.02 -1.98
CA PHE A 57 18.41 -15.46 -0.59
C PHE A 57 19.72 -15.87 0.08
N THR A 58 20.62 -16.51 -0.67
CA THR A 58 21.94 -16.90 -0.20
C THR A 58 22.99 -16.43 -1.19
N VAL A 59 24.08 -15.88 -0.69
CA VAL A 59 25.38 -15.96 -1.35
C VAL A 59 26.08 -17.15 -0.72
N THR A 60 26.44 -18.15 -1.52
CA THR A 60 27.36 -19.20 -1.08
C THR A 60 28.69 -18.57 -0.64
N GLU A 61 29.46 -19.22 0.23
CA GLU A 61 30.74 -18.67 0.75
C GLU A 61 31.76 -18.35 -0.36
N ASP A 62 31.63 -19.01 -1.53
CA ASP A 62 32.42 -18.77 -2.73
C ASP A 62 31.87 -17.65 -3.63
N GLY A 63 30.75 -17.02 -3.25
CA GLY A 63 30.07 -15.97 -4.02
C GLY A 63 29.44 -16.44 -5.34
N ALA A 64 29.44 -17.75 -5.62
CA ALA A 64 29.11 -18.27 -6.95
C ALA A 64 27.64 -18.71 -7.12
N GLY A 65 26.87 -18.83 -6.05
CA GLY A 65 25.49 -19.31 -6.09
C GLY A 65 24.51 -18.31 -5.52
N CYS A 66 23.72 -17.67 -6.39
CA CYS A 66 22.55 -16.91 -5.97
C CYS A 66 21.29 -17.78 -6.08
N LEU A 67 20.76 -18.25 -4.95
CA LEU A 67 19.47 -18.90 -4.94
C LEU A 67 18.38 -17.83 -5.07
N MET A 68 17.77 -17.77 -6.25
CA MET A 68 16.67 -16.86 -6.55
C MET A 68 15.44 -17.26 -5.74
N ALA A 69 14.97 -16.34 -4.89
CA ALA A 69 13.77 -16.53 -4.09
C ALA A 69 12.80 -15.36 -4.30
N CYS A 70 11.50 -15.63 -4.12
CA CYS A 70 10.48 -14.60 -4.06
C CYS A 70 10.43 -14.02 -2.65
N ARG A 71 10.70 -12.72 -2.51
CA ARG A 71 10.71 -12.00 -1.24
C ARG A 71 9.72 -10.85 -1.25
N GLU A 72 9.30 -10.43 -0.07
CA GLU A 72 8.45 -9.26 0.09
C GLU A 72 9.13 -7.99 -0.44
N LYS A 73 8.35 -7.18 -1.17
CA LYS A 73 8.77 -5.81 -1.45
C LYS A 73 8.67 -4.98 -0.16
N PRO A 74 9.62 -4.06 0.06
CA PRO A 74 9.46 -2.97 1.01
C PRO A 74 8.19 -2.16 0.69
N CYS A 75 7.43 -1.72 1.71
CA CYS A 75 6.14 -1.04 1.50
C CYS A 75 6.25 0.15 0.53
N ILE A 76 7.35 0.92 0.63
CA ILE A 76 7.62 2.10 -0.21
C ILE A 76 7.75 1.82 -1.72
N PHE A 77 7.88 0.55 -2.12
CA PHE A 77 7.93 0.13 -3.53
C PHE A 77 6.65 -0.57 -4.00
N ILE A 78 5.64 -0.67 -3.12
CA ILE A 78 4.33 -1.26 -3.43
C ILE A 78 3.38 -0.12 -3.83
N LYS A 79 2.65 -0.30 -4.95
CA LYS A 79 1.62 0.67 -5.34
C LYS A 79 0.49 0.66 -4.30
N ASN A 80 -0.10 1.82 -4.00
CA ASN A 80 -1.16 1.97 -3.01
C ASN A 80 -2.32 0.95 -3.17
N GLN A 81 -2.74 0.65 -4.41
CA GLN A 81 -3.79 -0.33 -4.72
C GLN A 81 -3.46 -1.79 -4.30
N PHE A 82 -2.18 -2.10 -4.03
CA PHE A 82 -1.71 -3.41 -3.60
C PHE A 82 -1.12 -3.37 -2.18
N CYS A 83 -1.37 -2.30 -1.42
CA CYS A 83 -0.74 -2.10 -0.12
C CYS A 83 -1.26 -3.12 0.91
N PRO A 84 -0.40 -4.02 1.44
CA PRO A 84 -0.85 -5.08 2.33
C PRO A 84 -1.12 -4.53 3.74
N ALA A 85 -2.39 -4.47 4.15
CA ALA A 85 -2.85 -3.77 5.36
C ALA A 85 -2.40 -4.40 6.70
N ASP A 86 -1.93 -5.65 6.64
CA ASP A 86 -1.38 -6.41 7.77
C ASP A 86 -0.01 -5.85 8.21
N ARG A 87 0.83 -5.39 7.28
CA ARG A 87 2.21 -4.92 7.57
C ARG A 87 2.52 -3.50 7.06
N CYS A 88 1.73 -2.98 6.14
CA CYS A 88 1.84 -1.64 5.59
C CYS A 88 0.56 -0.83 5.86
N GLN A 89 0.60 0.45 5.51
CA GLN A 89 -0.51 1.37 5.57
C GLN A 89 -0.44 2.36 4.41
N ILE A 90 -1.58 2.96 4.05
CA ILE A 90 -1.62 4.02 3.04
C ILE A 90 -1.44 5.36 3.74
N LEU A 91 -0.46 6.16 3.30
CA LEU A 91 -0.19 7.51 3.79
C LEU A 91 -0.18 8.51 2.61
N LYS A 92 -0.25 9.81 2.89
CA LYS A 92 0.01 10.86 1.88
C LYS A 92 1.50 11.11 1.76
N SER A 93 2.03 11.21 0.55
CA SER A 93 3.43 11.58 0.35
C SER A 93 3.64 13.08 0.55
N CYS A 94 4.88 13.51 0.43
CA CYS A 94 5.25 14.93 0.34
C CYS A 94 4.64 15.67 -0.87
N ASP A 95 4.16 14.95 -1.88
CA ASP A 95 3.48 15.49 -3.07
C ASP A 95 1.95 15.29 -3.00
N ASP A 96 1.39 15.05 -1.80
CA ASP A 96 -0.04 14.77 -1.55
C ASP A 96 -0.62 13.55 -2.29
N THR A 97 0.24 12.67 -2.83
CA THR A 97 -0.18 11.41 -3.46
C THR A 97 -0.23 10.26 -2.46
N GLU A 98 -1.15 9.32 -2.66
CA GLU A 98 -1.24 8.13 -1.80
C GLU A 98 -0.13 7.13 -2.10
N ILE A 99 0.59 6.73 -1.05
CA ILE A 99 1.67 5.76 -1.14
C ILE A 99 1.48 4.65 -0.10
N CYS A 100 2.00 3.46 -0.41
CA CYS A 100 2.12 2.40 0.57
C CYS A 100 3.37 2.64 1.42
N TYR A 101 3.22 2.63 2.74
CA TYR A 101 4.30 2.91 3.68
C TYR A 101 4.27 1.94 4.85
N TYR A 102 5.36 1.87 5.60
CA TYR A 102 5.45 0.96 6.75
C TYR A 102 4.41 1.33 7.81
N LYS A 103 3.74 0.30 8.35
CA LYS A 103 2.86 0.47 9.50
C LYS A 103 3.70 0.62 10.75
N PHE A 104 3.42 1.65 11.56
CA PHE A 104 4.02 1.77 12.88
C PHE A 104 3.54 0.60 13.76
N LYS A 105 4.45 -0.04 14.50
CA LYS A 105 4.09 -1.09 15.45
C LYS A 105 3.74 -0.45 16.78
N GLY A 106 2.50 -0.63 17.23
CA GLY A 106 2.01 -0.10 18.50
C GLY A 106 0.79 0.80 18.30
N ASP A 107 0.32 1.37 19.39
CA ASP A 107 -0.78 2.34 19.36
C ASP A 107 -0.31 3.67 18.77
N SER A 108 -1.22 4.36 18.09
CA SER A 108 -0.99 5.72 17.61
C SER A 108 -0.66 6.62 18.80
N PRO A 109 0.48 7.34 18.80
CA PRO A 109 0.83 8.22 19.89
C PRO A 109 -0.12 9.43 19.91
N ALA A 110 -0.26 10.07 21.07
CA ALA A 110 -1.05 11.31 21.17
C ALA A 110 -0.50 12.44 20.27
N CYS A 111 0.83 12.46 20.06
CA CYS A 111 1.51 13.32 19.11
C CYS A 111 2.79 12.65 18.58
N GLY A 112 3.23 13.06 17.38
CA GLY A 112 4.45 12.60 16.74
C GLY A 112 5.70 13.26 17.30
N THR A 113 6.62 12.46 17.83
CA THR A 113 7.95 12.91 18.28
C THR A 113 8.86 13.21 17.09
N ILE A 114 10.08 13.69 17.36
CA ILE A 114 11.09 13.94 16.33
C ILE A 114 11.31 12.70 15.43
N GLY A 115 11.33 12.91 14.12
CA GLY A 115 11.45 11.84 13.12
C GLY A 115 10.21 10.95 12.95
N TYR A 116 9.09 11.25 13.61
CA TYR A 116 7.85 10.52 13.42
C TYR A 116 7.30 10.75 12.00
N ASN A 117 7.21 9.64 11.26
CA ASN A 117 6.72 9.59 9.88
C ASN A 117 5.22 9.21 9.79
N GLY A 118 4.56 9.01 10.93
CA GLY A 118 3.14 8.69 10.98
C GLY A 118 2.27 9.92 10.72
N GLN A 119 1.13 9.71 10.09
CA GLN A 119 0.18 10.79 9.78
C GLN A 119 -1.08 10.73 10.62
N ASP A 120 -1.22 9.67 11.39
CA ASP A 120 -2.27 9.40 12.36
C ASP A 120 -2.18 10.31 13.60
N ALA A 121 -1.06 11.01 13.81
CA ALA A 121 -0.92 12.02 14.84
C ALA A 121 -0.38 13.37 14.29
N GLN A 122 -0.74 14.46 14.96
CA GLN A 122 -0.08 15.76 14.79
C GLN A 122 1.31 15.72 15.45
N CYS A 123 2.24 16.53 14.98
CA CYS A 123 3.54 16.64 15.65
C CYS A 123 3.38 17.21 17.06
N CYS A 124 4.22 16.76 17.99
CA CYS A 124 4.26 17.32 19.34
C CYS A 124 4.65 18.81 19.31
N SER A 125 4.35 19.53 20.40
CA SER A 125 4.65 20.96 20.53
C SER A 125 6.10 21.28 20.18
N GLY A 126 6.30 22.30 19.34
CA GLY A 126 7.63 22.72 18.87
C GLY A 126 8.13 21.96 17.64
N LEU A 127 7.38 20.99 17.13
CA LEU A 127 7.71 20.25 15.91
C LEU A 127 6.70 20.54 14.80
N VAL A 128 7.17 20.49 13.55
CA VAL A 128 6.36 20.68 12.35
C VAL A 128 6.62 19.55 11.35
N LYS A 129 5.60 19.16 10.58
CA LYS A 129 5.75 18.18 9.50
C LYS A 129 6.49 18.85 8.34
N ARG A 130 7.62 18.29 7.93
CA ARG A 130 8.41 18.79 6.79
C ARG A 130 8.84 17.65 5.88
N CYS A 131 9.10 18.05 4.65
CA CYS A 131 9.63 17.22 3.59
C CYS A 131 10.92 17.84 3.06
N GLY A 132 11.77 17.04 2.43
CA GLY A 132 13.04 17.51 1.89
C GLY A 132 14.21 16.68 2.38
N VAL A 133 15.05 16.27 1.43
CA VAL A 133 16.33 15.62 1.69
C VAL A 133 17.40 16.34 0.88
N ASP A 134 18.51 16.67 1.53
CA ASP A 134 19.70 17.17 0.86
C ASP A 134 20.46 16.00 0.21
N LEU A 135 20.71 16.12 -1.09
CA LEU A 135 21.46 15.12 -1.85
C LEU A 135 22.96 15.45 -1.85
N LEU A 136 23.80 14.47 -2.17
CA LEU A 136 25.27 14.64 -2.18
C LEU A 136 25.76 15.66 -3.22
N ASP A 137 24.96 15.95 -4.25
CA ASP A 137 25.23 16.99 -5.24
C ASP A 137 24.78 18.39 -4.78
N GLY A 138 24.25 18.49 -3.55
CA GLY A 138 23.74 19.71 -2.97
C GLY A 138 22.34 20.12 -3.43
N SER A 139 21.66 19.31 -4.25
CA SER A 139 20.29 19.54 -4.66
C SER A 139 19.27 19.05 -3.61
N CYS A 140 18.06 19.60 -3.65
CA CYS A 140 16.98 19.23 -2.75
C CYS A 140 15.98 18.29 -3.40
N ASN A 141 15.76 17.13 -2.79
CA ASN A 141 14.64 16.26 -3.14
C ASN A 141 13.47 16.50 -2.16
N MET A 142 12.51 17.34 -2.57
CA MET A 142 11.34 17.67 -1.75
C MET A 142 10.33 16.53 -1.66
N SER A 143 10.26 15.66 -2.67
CA SER A 143 9.30 14.56 -2.72
C SER A 143 9.71 13.36 -1.87
N GLY A 144 11.02 13.13 -1.72
CA GLY A 144 11.56 11.89 -1.15
C GLY A 144 11.10 10.62 -1.87
N LYS A 145 10.60 10.72 -3.12
CA LYS A 145 9.95 9.62 -3.84
C LYS A 145 10.82 8.36 -3.87
N ASN A 146 10.18 7.20 -3.67
CA ASN A 146 10.82 5.88 -3.61
C ASN A 146 11.89 5.74 -2.51
N SER A 147 11.82 6.54 -1.45
CA SER A 147 12.73 6.46 -0.30
C SER A 147 11.95 6.42 1.02
N ILE A 148 12.66 6.19 2.12
CA ILE A 148 12.09 6.30 3.47
C ILE A 148 11.64 7.74 3.81
N TYR A 149 12.09 8.74 3.06
CA TYR A 149 11.75 10.15 3.22
C TYR A 149 10.57 10.60 2.35
N ALA A 150 9.81 9.65 1.76
CA ALA A 150 8.67 9.95 0.89
C ALA A 150 7.45 10.54 1.63
N VAL A 151 7.48 10.53 2.96
CA VAL A 151 6.43 11.07 3.83
C VAL A 151 6.99 12.20 4.69
N PRO A 152 6.16 13.21 5.04
CA PRO A 152 6.56 14.23 5.98
C PRO A 152 6.96 13.64 7.33
N SER A 153 8.03 14.18 7.93
CA SER A 153 8.49 13.83 9.27
C SER A 153 8.39 15.03 10.21
N CYS A 154 8.16 14.77 11.50
CA CYS A 154 8.15 15.82 12.52
C CYS A 154 9.58 16.28 12.85
N ILE A 155 9.90 17.56 12.61
CA ILE A 155 11.22 18.17 12.89
C ILE A 155 11.10 19.52 13.61
N PRO A 156 12.13 19.98 14.34
CA PRO A 156 12.09 21.20 15.15
C PRO A 156 12.38 22.50 14.36
N CYS A 157 11.63 22.74 13.28
CA CYS A 157 11.90 23.83 12.35
C CYS A 157 11.21 25.16 12.68
N GLY A 158 11.95 26.26 12.54
CA GLY A 158 11.54 27.65 12.78
C GLY A 158 12.11 28.29 14.05
N ASN A 159 13.20 27.73 14.61
CA ASN A 159 13.81 28.17 15.86
C ASN A 159 15.16 28.90 15.68
N ARG A 160 15.63 29.07 14.44
CA ARG A 160 16.92 29.65 14.03
C ARG A 160 18.15 28.86 14.47
N ILE A 161 18.00 27.57 14.75
CA ILE A 161 19.07 26.63 15.08
C ILE A 161 18.96 25.47 14.10
N CYS A 162 20.00 25.23 13.30
CA CYS A 162 20.04 24.07 12.41
C CYS A 162 20.47 22.81 13.20
N ASP A 163 19.52 21.97 13.60
CA ASP A 163 19.73 20.71 14.31
C ASP A 163 20.05 19.54 13.35
N GLN A 164 20.46 18.38 13.86
CA GLN A 164 20.85 17.19 13.10
C GLN A 164 19.72 16.55 12.28
N PHE A 165 18.46 16.93 12.52
CA PHE A 165 17.30 16.48 11.75
C PHE A 165 16.87 17.49 10.68
N GLU A 166 17.56 18.61 10.61
CA GLU A 166 17.27 19.74 9.74
C GLU A 166 18.36 19.87 8.68
N ASN A 167 17.97 20.38 7.53
CA ASN A 167 18.86 20.72 6.44
C ASN A 167 18.21 21.84 5.62
N LYS A 168 19.00 22.44 4.72
CA LYS A 168 18.53 23.52 3.82
C LYS A 168 17.29 23.16 3.00
N CYS A 169 16.97 21.87 2.83
CA CYS A 169 15.83 21.42 2.04
C CYS A 169 14.56 21.28 2.87
N ASN A 170 14.63 20.72 4.09
CA ASN A 170 13.46 20.52 4.94
C ASN A 170 13.20 21.66 5.94
N CYS A 171 14.20 22.49 6.22
CA CYS A 171 14.11 23.67 7.07
C CYS A 171 15.03 24.80 6.58
N PRO A 172 14.76 25.41 5.41
CA PRO A 172 15.56 26.51 4.88
C PRO A 172 15.59 27.74 5.80
N GLU A 173 14.58 27.95 6.63
CA GLU A 173 14.54 29.08 7.56
C GLU A 173 15.58 29.02 8.69
N ASP A 174 16.05 27.81 9.05
CA ASP A 174 17.04 27.61 10.11
C ASP A 174 18.43 27.22 9.56
N CYS A 175 18.48 26.61 8.35
CA CYS A 175 19.71 26.06 7.76
C CYS A 175 20.17 26.74 6.44
N GLY A 176 19.57 27.88 6.07
CA GLY A 176 19.79 28.58 4.79
C GLY A 176 20.59 29.88 4.86
#